data_AF-A0A959NCT2-F1
#
_entry.id   AF-A0A959NCT2-F1
#
_cell.length_a   1.000
_cell.length_b   1.000
_cell.length_c   1.000
_cell.angle_alpha   90.00
_cell.angle_beta   90.00
_cell.angle_gamma   90.00
#
_symmetry.space_group_name_H-M   'P 1'
#
loop_
_entity.id
_entity.type
_entity.pdbx_description
1 polymer ?
#
loop_
_entity_poly.entity_id
_entity_poly.type
_entity_poly.pdbx_seq_one_letter_code
_entity_poly.pdbx_strand_id
1 'polypeptide(L)'
;MTKEFKISTGFSFLDQKWGGIYKGGNYFIFGSKKAGKTVLALKIIENLVQSNYNILLFTSERKKSLEIQASSIYFDINDAVSKGILTIEKYDDELNNFDEVKQKIEKVNPAILVIDEITNQKFEINNNYIDFIEFLENSDISTFLVASVPQNENSKSLVKKVAKYSTGIIQLQKSAQRNYSGTIAIKPNIGHFEGEFETTYKVEPVKGLITLSDNENLILGLFSESKSKRIFKETKNFDYSNIYSIDEFKFLMESYKSFTKQTGSKVNILSIELLNERHSSAEVCNEFRNVLSEGDKISFTDNMIYILPEKSDKIKIEELSGELDRILNELFDSSDSVENNFIKRIQLLNQNFKIV
;
A
#
# COMPACT_ATOMS: atom_id res chain seq x y z
N MET A 1 -0.57 14.11 -25.94
CA MET A 1 0.00 12.80 -25.56
C MET A 1 -0.26 12.60 -24.08
N THR A 2 -1.15 11.68 -23.74
CA THR A 2 -1.38 11.28 -22.34
C THR A 2 -0.14 10.56 -21.84
N LYS A 3 0.60 11.17 -20.89
CA LYS A 3 1.65 10.47 -20.15
C LYS A 3 0.99 9.27 -19.46
N GLU A 4 1.47 8.07 -19.75
CA GLU A 4 1.12 6.89 -18.97
C GLU A 4 1.64 7.10 -17.55
N PHE A 5 0.73 7.21 -16.58
CA PHE A 5 1.07 7.48 -15.18
C PHE A 5 1.45 6.21 -14.42
N LYS A 6 1.22 5.02 -15.01
CA LYS A 6 1.45 3.72 -14.38
C LYS A 6 2.34 2.82 -15.25
N ILE A 7 3.15 2.01 -14.58
CA ILE A 7 4.08 1.04 -15.16
C ILE A 7 3.58 -0.36 -14.80
N SER A 8 3.46 -1.21 -15.81
CA SER A 8 3.14 -2.62 -15.62
C SER A 8 4.30 -3.33 -14.91
N THR A 9 3.97 -4.10 -13.88
CA THR A 9 4.94 -4.85 -13.06
C THR A 9 5.24 -6.24 -13.62
N GLY A 10 4.39 -6.77 -14.51
CA GLY A 10 4.45 -8.15 -14.97
C GLY A 10 4.01 -9.17 -13.91
N PHE A 11 3.51 -8.68 -12.77
CA PHE A 11 2.92 -9.49 -11.74
C PHE A 11 1.42 -9.21 -11.69
N SER A 12 0.65 -10.19 -12.19
CA SER A 12 -0.78 -10.04 -12.49
C SER A 12 -1.61 -9.47 -11.35
N PHE A 13 -1.28 -9.79 -10.10
CA PHE A 13 -1.97 -9.25 -8.94
C PHE A 13 -1.84 -7.73 -8.83
N LEU A 14 -0.63 -7.18 -8.99
CA LEU A 14 -0.41 -5.73 -8.96
C LEU A 14 -1.02 -5.06 -10.21
N ASP A 15 -0.88 -5.70 -11.37
CA ASP A 15 -1.35 -5.12 -12.62
C ASP A 15 -2.88 -5.11 -12.71
N GLN A 16 -3.56 -6.16 -12.23
CA GLN A 16 -5.02 -6.26 -12.28
C GLN A 16 -5.71 -5.58 -11.11
N LYS A 17 -5.20 -5.74 -9.88
CA LYS A 17 -5.82 -5.13 -8.68
C LYS A 17 -5.41 -3.67 -8.49
N TRP A 18 -4.23 -3.27 -8.98
CA TRP A 18 -3.71 -1.90 -8.82
C TRP A 18 -3.54 -1.11 -10.10
N GLY A 19 -3.68 -1.75 -11.27
CA GLY A 19 -3.41 -1.11 -12.56
C GLY A 19 -1.92 -0.89 -12.82
N GLY A 20 -1.04 -1.59 -12.09
CA GLY A 20 0.41 -1.36 -12.08
C GLY A 20 0.84 -0.34 -11.02
N ILE A 21 2.11 0.05 -11.06
CA ILE A 21 2.70 1.02 -10.13
C ILE A 21 2.73 2.43 -10.73
N TYR A 22 2.47 3.47 -9.96
CA TYR A 22 2.74 4.86 -10.36
C TYR A 22 4.23 5.10 -10.65
N LYS A 23 4.48 5.81 -11.75
CA LYS A 23 5.80 6.35 -12.06
C LYS A 23 6.23 7.35 -10.98
N GLY A 24 7.48 7.23 -10.52
CA GLY A 24 8.02 8.03 -9.42
C GLY A 24 7.52 7.60 -8.04
N GLY A 25 6.69 6.56 -7.96
CA GLY A 25 6.19 6.03 -6.69
C GLY A 25 7.23 5.20 -5.94
N ASN A 26 7.11 5.19 -4.60
CA ASN A 26 7.96 4.40 -3.71
C ASN A 26 7.16 3.23 -3.12
N TYR A 27 7.61 1.99 -3.33
CA TYR A 27 6.89 0.78 -2.94
C TYR A 27 7.69 -0.03 -1.93
N PHE A 28 7.04 -0.38 -0.82
CA PHE A 28 7.68 -1.16 0.24
C PHE A 28 7.24 -2.62 0.21
N ILE A 29 8.16 -3.52 -0.15
CA ILE A 29 7.94 -4.97 -0.17
C ILE A 29 8.50 -5.57 1.12
N PHE A 30 7.65 -6.13 1.97
CA PHE A 30 8.11 -6.70 3.24
C PHE A 30 7.46 -8.03 3.59
N GLY A 31 8.11 -8.76 4.49
CA GLY A 31 7.64 -10.08 4.90
C GLY A 31 8.73 -10.88 5.60
N SER A 32 8.34 -12.03 6.16
CA SER A 32 9.28 -12.90 6.88
C SER A 32 10.38 -13.45 5.96
N LYS A 33 11.47 -13.93 6.55
CA LYS A 33 12.57 -14.55 5.79
C LYS A 33 12.03 -15.71 4.95
N LYS A 34 12.48 -15.81 3.69
CA LYS A 34 12.01 -16.82 2.70
C LYS A 34 10.53 -16.72 2.33
N ALA A 35 9.89 -15.55 2.47
CA ALA A 35 8.55 -15.32 1.95
C ALA A 35 8.48 -15.20 0.41
N GLY A 36 9.62 -14.98 -0.27
CA GLY A 36 9.67 -14.85 -1.73
C GLY A 36 9.80 -13.40 -2.23
N LYS A 37 10.22 -12.47 -1.36
CA LYS A 37 10.36 -11.04 -1.68
C LYS A 37 11.36 -10.78 -2.81
N THR A 38 12.57 -11.32 -2.73
CA THR A 38 13.58 -11.21 -3.79
C THR A 38 13.10 -11.83 -5.09
N VAL A 39 12.38 -12.96 -5.04
CA VAL A 39 11.78 -13.58 -6.23
C VAL A 39 10.72 -12.66 -6.85
N LEU A 40 9.90 -12.00 -6.04
CA LEU A 40 8.95 -11.00 -6.51
C LEU A 40 9.66 -9.79 -7.14
N ALA A 41 10.68 -9.25 -6.48
CA ALA A 41 11.48 -8.14 -7.00
C ALA A 41 12.15 -8.50 -8.34
N LEU A 42 12.75 -9.69 -8.45
CA LEU A 42 13.33 -10.20 -9.69
C LEU A 42 12.28 -10.40 -10.80
N LYS A 43 11.07 -10.84 -10.45
CA LYS A 43 9.97 -10.97 -11.44
C LYS A 43 9.55 -9.61 -11.99
N ILE A 44 9.50 -8.61 -11.12
CA ILE A 44 9.22 -7.23 -11.53
C ILE A 44 10.35 -6.70 -12.42
N ILE A 45 11.61 -6.89 -12.02
CA ILE A 45 12.78 -6.49 -12.81
C ILE A 45 12.76 -7.15 -14.19
N GLU A 46 12.47 -8.45 -14.28
CA GLU A 46 12.41 -9.18 -15.56
C GLU A 46 11.43 -8.54 -16.55
N ASN A 47 10.21 -8.22 -16.11
CA ASN A 47 9.22 -7.52 -16.95
C ASN A 47 9.67 -6.11 -17.34
N LEU A 48 10.32 -5.39 -16.42
CA LEU A 48 10.80 -4.02 -16.67
C LEU A 48 12.00 -4.00 -17.64
N VAL A 49 12.88 -5.01 -17.58
CA VAL A 49 13.96 -5.21 -18.57
C VAL A 49 13.37 -5.44 -19.95
N GLN A 50 12.35 -6.29 -20.07
CA GLN A 50 11.65 -6.54 -21.35
C GLN A 50 10.96 -5.28 -21.89
N SER A 51 10.51 -4.40 -20.99
CA SER A 51 9.92 -3.11 -21.31
C SER A 51 10.97 -1.99 -21.52
N ASN A 52 12.26 -2.34 -21.56
CA ASN A 52 13.39 -1.46 -21.83
C ASN A 52 13.54 -0.29 -20.83
N TYR A 53 13.20 -0.52 -19.56
CA TYR A 53 13.52 0.42 -18.47
C TYR A 53 15.00 0.27 -18.07
N ASN A 54 15.66 1.39 -17.79
CA ASN A 54 16.97 1.40 -17.14
C ASN A 54 16.80 1.18 -15.63
N ILE A 55 17.42 0.14 -15.09
CA ILE A 55 17.19 -0.35 -13.73
C ILE A 55 18.49 -0.37 -12.94
N LEU A 56 18.45 0.15 -11.72
CA LEU A 56 19.52 0.02 -10.73
C LEU A 56 19.05 -0.88 -9.59
N LEU A 57 19.72 -2.01 -9.38
CA LEU A 57 19.49 -2.93 -8.28
C LEU A 57 20.63 -2.83 -7.27
N PHE A 58 20.33 -2.35 -6.07
CA PHE A 58 21.19 -2.54 -4.90
C PHE A 58 20.81 -3.82 -4.19
N THR A 59 21.77 -4.68 -3.88
CA THR A 59 21.49 -5.90 -3.11
C THR A 59 22.58 -6.33 -2.15
N SER A 60 22.18 -6.93 -1.02
CA SER A 60 23.09 -7.63 -0.12
C SER A 60 23.36 -9.08 -0.53
N GLU A 61 22.58 -9.61 -1.48
CA GLU A 61 22.74 -10.97 -1.97
C GLU A 61 24.07 -11.16 -2.72
N ARG A 62 24.66 -12.34 -2.57
CA ARG A 62 25.84 -12.70 -3.36
C ARG A 62 25.42 -12.86 -4.82
N LYS A 63 26.25 -12.40 -5.76
CA LYS A 63 26.00 -12.52 -7.22
C LYS A 63 25.45 -13.89 -7.63
N LYS A 64 26.11 -14.97 -7.21
CA LYS A 64 25.68 -16.35 -7.53
C LYS A 64 24.32 -16.73 -6.92
N SER A 65 24.00 -16.22 -5.73
CA SER A 65 22.68 -16.42 -5.11
C SER A 65 21.60 -15.75 -5.96
N LEU A 66 21.83 -14.50 -6.34
CA LEU A 66 20.92 -13.73 -7.17
C LEU A 66 20.72 -14.38 -8.55
N GLU A 67 21.79 -14.84 -9.20
CA GLU A 67 21.73 -15.57 -10.48
C GLU A 67 20.90 -16.85 -10.39
N ILE A 68 21.04 -17.63 -9.30
CA ILE A 68 20.25 -18.84 -9.07
C ILE A 68 18.77 -18.49 -8.91
N GLN A 69 18.47 -17.45 -8.13
CA GLN A 69 17.09 -17.00 -7.91
C GLN A 69 16.45 -16.47 -9.21
N ALA A 70 17.18 -15.68 -10.00
CA ALA A 70 16.71 -15.18 -11.31
C ALA A 70 16.49 -16.33 -12.31
N SER A 71 17.44 -17.27 -12.39
CA SER A 71 17.33 -18.44 -13.28
C SER A 71 16.12 -19.31 -12.93
N SER A 72 15.72 -19.36 -11.65
CA SER A 72 14.54 -20.11 -11.21
C SER A 72 13.22 -19.60 -11.80
N ILE A 73 13.22 -18.37 -12.34
CA ILE A 73 12.08 -17.73 -13.01
C ILE A 73 12.37 -17.43 -14.49
N TYR A 74 13.37 -18.10 -15.08
CA TYR A 74 13.88 -17.86 -16.44
C TYR A 74 14.29 -16.42 -16.76
N PHE A 75 14.70 -15.67 -15.74
CA PHE A 75 15.29 -14.36 -15.94
C PHE A 75 16.81 -14.49 -16.12
N ASP A 76 17.30 -14.22 -17.34
CA ASP A 76 18.75 -14.11 -17.59
C ASP A 76 19.26 -12.73 -17.16
N ILE A 77 19.65 -12.65 -15.90
CA ILE A 77 20.15 -11.41 -15.30
C ILE A 77 21.48 -10.95 -15.92
N ASN A 78 22.30 -11.88 -16.43
CA ASN A 78 23.61 -11.55 -17.01
C ASN A 78 23.47 -10.93 -18.40
N ASP A 79 22.53 -11.41 -19.20
CA ASP A 79 22.16 -10.79 -20.48
C ASP A 79 21.69 -9.33 -20.26
N ALA A 80 20.78 -9.10 -19.30
CA ALA A 80 20.30 -7.76 -18.97
C ALA A 80 21.41 -6.79 -18.53
N VAL A 81 22.38 -7.29 -17.74
CA VAL A 81 23.56 -6.52 -17.33
C VAL A 81 24.49 -6.23 -18.50
N SER A 82 24.74 -7.23 -19.37
CA SER A 82 25.62 -7.05 -20.53
C SER A 82 25.09 -6.03 -21.54
N LYS A 83 23.76 -5.90 -21.62
CA LYS A 83 23.07 -4.90 -22.45
C LYS A 83 23.01 -3.51 -21.81
N GLY A 84 23.45 -3.37 -20.56
CA GLY A 84 23.40 -2.11 -19.81
C GLY A 84 21.99 -1.69 -19.38
N ILE A 85 21.00 -2.58 -19.47
CA ILE A 85 19.61 -2.31 -19.06
C ILE A 85 19.49 -2.43 -17.53
N LEU A 86 20.21 -3.39 -16.94
CA LEU A 86 20.27 -3.62 -15.50
C LEU A 86 21.68 -3.34 -14.98
N THR A 87 21.81 -2.42 -14.02
CA THR A 87 23.02 -2.23 -13.22
C THR A 87 22.82 -2.85 -11.84
N ILE A 88 23.76 -3.69 -11.39
CA ILE A 88 23.70 -4.34 -10.07
C ILE A 88 24.85 -3.83 -9.21
N GLU A 89 24.51 -3.27 -8.05
CA GLU A 89 25.43 -2.85 -7.02
C GLU A 89 25.27 -3.71 -5.79
N LYS A 90 26.37 -4.31 -5.34
CA LYS A 90 26.38 -5.10 -4.11
C LYS A 90 26.84 -4.24 -2.95
N TYR A 91 26.18 -4.38 -1.80
CA TYR A 91 26.68 -3.91 -0.52
C TYR A 91 26.84 -5.09 0.44
N ASP A 92 27.83 -5.02 1.32
CA ASP A 92 28.23 -6.18 2.13
C ASP A 92 27.45 -6.32 3.45
N ASP A 93 27.14 -5.21 4.13
CA ASP A 93 26.57 -5.27 5.49
C ASP A 93 25.39 -4.31 5.73
N GLU A 94 25.55 -3.01 5.50
CA GLU A 94 24.53 -2.02 5.83
C GLU A 94 24.40 -0.96 4.74
N LEU A 95 23.18 -0.77 4.23
CA LEU A 95 22.86 0.35 3.36
C LEU A 95 22.51 1.59 4.23
N ASN A 96 23.46 2.00 5.07
CA ASN A 96 23.28 3.11 6.01
C ASN A 96 23.82 4.44 5.46
N ASN A 97 24.59 4.38 4.38
CA ASN A 97 25.09 5.55 3.67
C ASN A 97 24.30 5.77 2.38
N PHE A 98 23.20 6.52 2.47
CA PHE A 98 22.39 6.84 1.30
C PHE A 98 23.09 7.77 0.30
N ASP A 99 24.17 8.44 0.68
CA ASP A 99 24.90 9.32 -0.26
C ASP A 99 25.60 8.53 -1.35
N GLU A 100 26.12 7.33 -1.05
CA GLU A 100 26.67 6.44 -2.07
C GLU A 100 25.60 5.97 -3.06
N VAL A 101 24.40 5.72 -2.55
CA VAL A 101 23.23 5.35 -3.37
C VAL A 101 22.85 6.52 -4.28
N LYS A 102 22.75 7.74 -3.73
CA LYS A 102 22.47 8.97 -4.50
C LYS A 102 23.52 9.19 -5.61
N GLN A 103 24.81 9.10 -5.29
CA GLN A 103 25.88 9.24 -6.28
C GLN A 103 25.78 8.18 -7.39
N LYS A 104 25.37 6.95 -7.05
CA LYS A 104 25.18 5.91 -8.06
C LYS A 104 23.96 6.19 -8.92
N ILE A 105 22.85 6.64 -8.33
CA ILE A 105 21.65 7.06 -9.04
C ILE A 105 21.99 8.16 -10.04
N GLU A 106 22.73 9.20 -9.64
CA GLU A 106 23.15 10.29 -10.54
C GLU A 106 24.01 9.79 -11.71
N LYS A 107 24.89 8.82 -11.47
CA LYS A 107 25.76 8.24 -12.51
C LYS A 107 25.00 7.33 -13.49
N VAL A 108 24.07 6.53 -12.98
CA VAL A 108 23.34 5.52 -13.76
C VAL A 108 22.10 6.11 -14.42
N ASN A 109 21.50 7.14 -13.80
CA ASN A 109 20.22 7.74 -14.17
C ASN A 109 19.11 6.69 -14.40
N PRO A 110 18.80 5.85 -13.39
CA PRO A 110 17.82 4.77 -13.54
C PRO A 110 16.39 5.32 -13.57
N ALA A 111 15.52 4.68 -14.36
CA ALA A 111 14.08 4.91 -14.26
C ALA A 111 13.46 4.14 -13.08
N ILE A 112 14.09 3.02 -12.71
CA ILE A 112 13.64 2.12 -11.65
C ILE A 112 14.81 1.84 -10.69
N LEU A 113 14.57 2.03 -9.39
CA LEU A 113 15.49 1.63 -8.32
C LEU A 113 14.90 0.45 -7.55
N VAL A 114 15.70 -0.57 -7.31
CA VAL A 114 15.36 -1.68 -6.42
C VAL A 114 16.43 -1.81 -5.35
N ILE A 115 16.05 -1.88 -4.08
CA ILE A 115 16.95 -2.09 -2.95
C ILE A 115 16.53 -3.36 -2.20
N ASP A 116 17.35 -4.40 -2.25
CA ASP A 116 17.06 -5.72 -1.65
C ASP A 116 18.24 -6.30 -0.84
N GLU A 117 18.31 -6.16 0.48
CA GLU A 117 17.32 -5.66 1.45
C GLU A 117 17.67 -4.29 2.08
N ILE A 118 16.71 -3.34 2.13
CA ILE A 118 16.88 -2.01 2.75
C ILE A 118 17.09 -2.08 4.27
N THR A 119 16.55 -3.12 4.92
CA THR A 119 16.60 -3.26 6.39
C THR A 119 17.66 -4.26 6.82
N ASN A 120 18.41 -3.92 7.86
CA ASN A 120 19.15 -4.87 8.68
C ASN A 120 18.72 -4.77 10.16
N GLN A 121 19.37 -5.52 11.07
CA GLN A 121 19.00 -5.52 12.50
C GLN A 121 19.12 -4.15 13.20
N LYS A 122 19.85 -3.20 12.62
CA LYS A 122 20.13 -1.86 13.16
C LYS A 122 19.51 -0.73 12.34
N PHE A 123 18.67 -1.05 11.35
CA PHE A 123 18.07 -0.03 10.51
C PHE A 123 17.21 0.91 11.37
N GLU A 124 17.47 2.20 11.26
CA GLU A 124 16.71 3.23 11.96
C GLU A 124 16.32 4.32 10.96
N ILE A 125 15.09 4.82 11.09
CA ILE A 125 14.68 5.98 10.32
C ILE A 125 15.30 7.21 11.00
N ASN A 126 16.28 7.78 10.31
CA ASN A 126 16.97 9.01 10.68
C ASN A 126 16.79 10.06 9.57
N ASN A 127 17.36 11.25 9.76
CA ASN A 127 17.28 12.33 8.77
C ASN A 127 17.88 11.91 7.42
N ASN A 128 18.98 11.15 7.41
CA ASN A 128 19.59 10.68 6.16
C ASN A 128 18.62 9.81 5.32
N TYR A 129 17.79 8.99 5.97
CA TYR A 129 16.75 8.23 5.28
C TYR A 129 15.64 9.14 4.74
N ILE A 130 15.19 10.12 5.52
CA ILE A 130 14.15 11.06 5.08
C ILE A 130 14.66 11.87 3.88
N ASP A 131 15.87 12.43 3.98
CA ASP A 131 16.56 13.14 2.90
C ASP A 131 16.79 12.26 1.67
N PHE A 132 16.90 10.93 1.86
CA PHE A 132 16.98 9.99 0.76
C PHE A 132 15.63 9.77 0.07
N ILE A 133 14.55 9.62 0.82
CA ILE A 133 13.20 9.53 0.25
C ILE A 133 12.85 10.81 -0.52
N GLU A 134 13.08 11.98 0.07
CA GLU A 134 12.81 13.26 -0.60
C GLU A 134 13.63 13.40 -1.91
N PHE A 135 14.88 12.93 -1.90
CA PHE A 135 15.69 12.87 -3.12
C PHE A 135 15.05 11.95 -4.19
N LEU A 136 14.56 10.76 -3.80
CA LEU A 136 13.93 9.83 -4.74
C LEU A 136 12.65 10.42 -5.34
N GLU A 137 11.81 11.04 -4.52
CA GLU A 137 10.55 11.69 -4.96
C GLU A 137 10.84 12.83 -5.95
N ASN A 138 11.85 13.66 -5.67
CA ASN A 138 12.26 14.75 -6.57
C ASN A 138 12.91 14.25 -7.88
N SER A 139 13.39 13.01 -7.91
CA SER A 139 14.09 12.43 -9.06
C SER A 139 13.17 11.73 -10.07
N ASP A 140 11.85 11.62 -9.81
CA ASP A 140 10.87 10.88 -10.65
C ASP A 140 11.28 9.39 -10.89
N ILE A 141 11.97 8.79 -9.91
CA ILE A 141 12.45 7.40 -9.96
C ILE A 141 11.44 6.50 -9.26
N SER A 142 10.96 5.46 -9.95
CA SER A 142 10.07 4.49 -9.30
C SER A 142 10.90 3.51 -8.47
N THR A 143 10.59 3.37 -7.19
CA THR A 143 11.47 2.68 -6.24
C THR A 143 10.78 1.47 -5.60
N PHE A 144 11.49 0.35 -5.47
CA PHE A 144 11.09 -0.80 -4.65
C PHE A 144 12.08 -1.00 -3.51
N LEU A 145 11.60 -0.84 -2.27
CA LEU A 145 12.36 -1.08 -1.04
C LEU A 145 11.95 -2.44 -0.48
N VAL A 146 12.88 -3.40 -0.42
CA VAL A 146 12.59 -4.77 0.03
C VAL A 146 13.16 -5.00 1.42
N ALA A 147 12.36 -5.55 2.35
CA ALA A 147 12.76 -5.76 3.74
C ALA A 147 12.36 -7.13 4.30
N SER A 148 13.30 -7.80 4.97
CA SER A 148 12.99 -8.91 5.87
C SER A 148 12.63 -8.40 7.26
N VAL A 149 11.38 -8.60 7.65
CA VAL A 149 10.85 -8.06 8.91
C VAL A 149 10.58 -9.23 9.86
N PRO A 150 11.29 -9.31 11.01
CA PRO A 150 11.01 -10.29 12.06
C PRO A 150 9.58 -10.13 12.61
N GLN A 151 8.95 -11.22 13.04
CA GLN A 151 7.65 -11.17 13.73
C GLN A 151 7.82 -10.78 15.22
N ASN A 152 8.43 -9.63 15.49
CA ASN A 152 8.53 -9.08 16.85
C ASN A 152 7.97 -7.64 16.90
N GLU A 153 7.57 -7.19 18.09
CA GLU A 153 6.94 -5.87 18.32
C GLU A 153 7.81 -4.71 17.82
N ASN A 154 9.13 -4.76 18.03
CA ASN A 154 10.06 -3.71 17.57
C ASN A 154 10.08 -3.57 16.04
N SER A 155 9.97 -4.67 15.32
CA SER A 155 9.96 -4.68 13.85
C SER A 155 8.68 -4.08 13.27
N LYS A 156 7.57 -4.06 14.04
CA LYS A 156 6.31 -3.39 13.63
C LYS A 156 6.43 -1.87 13.62
N SER A 157 7.24 -1.29 14.51
CA SER A 157 7.46 0.16 14.53
C SER A 157 8.25 0.61 13.30
N LEU A 158 9.30 -0.14 12.94
CA LEU A 158 10.13 0.09 11.77
C LEU A 158 9.33 -0.05 10.47
N VAL A 159 8.64 -1.19 10.33
CA VAL A 159 7.27 -1.30 9.82
C VAL A 159 6.61 -0.03 9.30
N LYS A 160 5.86 0.55 10.24
CA LYS A 160 5.02 1.74 10.12
C LYS A 160 5.82 2.95 9.67
N LYS A 161 7.04 3.13 10.18
CA LYS A 161 7.87 4.28 9.84
C LYS A 161 8.28 4.26 8.36
N VAL A 162 8.67 3.10 7.81
CA VAL A 162 9.03 2.97 6.38
C VAL A 162 7.78 3.09 5.51
N ALA A 163 6.71 2.40 5.91
CA ALA A 163 5.41 2.44 5.25
C ALA A 163 4.86 3.86 5.06
N LYS A 164 5.03 4.74 6.06
CA LYS A 164 4.58 6.14 6.02
C LYS A 164 5.13 6.91 4.80
N TYR A 165 6.35 6.59 4.38
CA TYR A 165 7.06 7.26 3.28
C TYR A 165 6.95 6.48 1.94
N SER A 166 6.07 5.48 1.89
CA SER A 166 5.83 4.70 0.69
C SER A 166 4.52 5.14 0.04
N THR A 167 4.44 5.12 -1.28
CA THR A 167 3.20 5.21 -2.06
C THR A 167 2.32 3.98 -1.81
N GLY A 168 2.95 2.82 -1.70
CA GLY A 168 2.27 1.54 -1.61
C GLY A 168 3.07 0.49 -0.86
N ILE A 169 2.36 -0.43 -0.21
CA ILE A 169 2.96 -1.48 0.61
C ILE A 169 2.54 -2.84 0.08
N ILE A 170 3.49 -3.75 -0.09
CA ILE A 170 3.28 -5.12 -0.56
C ILE A 170 3.80 -6.07 0.52
N GLN A 171 2.89 -6.75 1.21
CA GLN A 171 3.19 -7.64 2.33
C GLN A 171 3.11 -9.10 1.90
N LEU A 172 4.17 -9.88 2.15
CA LEU A 172 4.19 -11.33 1.94
C LEU A 172 4.20 -12.05 3.30
N GLN A 173 3.16 -12.84 3.56
CA GLN A 173 3.05 -13.69 4.74
C GLN A 173 3.15 -15.16 4.36
N LYS A 174 4.22 -15.83 4.78
CA LYS A 174 4.40 -17.26 4.50
C LYS A 174 3.44 -18.11 5.36
N SER A 175 2.78 -19.08 4.74
CA SER A 175 1.95 -20.06 5.45
C SER A 175 2.80 -20.99 6.31
N ALA A 176 2.39 -21.21 7.56
CA ALA A 176 3.06 -22.15 8.47
C ALA A 176 2.86 -23.62 8.08
N GLN A 177 1.79 -23.94 7.35
CA GLN A 177 1.36 -25.31 7.08
C GLN A 177 1.82 -25.85 5.72
N ARG A 178 2.16 -24.97 4.76
CA ARG A 178 2.45 -25.36 3.38
C ARG A 178 3.76 -24.73 2.89
N ASN A 179 4.71 -25.59 2.52
CA ASN A 179 5.96 -25.15 1.91
C ASN A 179 5.68 -24.35 0.62
N TYR A 180 6.34 -23.20 0.47
CA TYR A 180 6.31 -22.34 -0.73
C TYR A 180 4.97 -21.64 -1.05
N SER A 181 4.09 -21.46 -0.07
CA SER A 181 2.85 -20.68 -0.25
C SER A 181 2.60 -19.73 0.92
N GLY A 182 1.73 -18.75 0.72
CA GLY A 182 1.43 -17.72 1.70
C GLY A 182 0.30 -16.79 1.23
N THR A 183 0.08 -15.70 1.95
CA THR A 183 -0.78 -14.61 1.48
C THR A 183 0.06 -13.41 1.07
N ILE A 184 -0.36 -12.75 0.00
CA ILE A 184 0.19 -11.49 -0.45
C ILE A 184 -0.90 -10.45 -0.33
N ALA A 185 -0.58 -9.37 0.37
CA ALA A 185 -1.47 -8.24 0.53
C ALA A 185 -0.83 -6.99 -0.04
N ILE A 186 -1.66 -6.12 -0.61
CA ILE A 186 -1.26 -4.82 -1.14
C ILE A 186 -2.13 -3.75 -0.51
N LYS A 187 -1.47 -2.76 0.09
CA LYS A 187 -2.12 -1.66 0.80
C LYS A 187 -1.63 -0.34 0.21
N PRO A 188 -2.53 0.51 -0.31
CA PRO A 188 -2.14 1.85 -0.71
C PRO A 188 -1.95 2.75 0.51
N ASN A 189 -0.92 3.58 0.44
CA ASN A 189 -0.72 4.66 1.38
C ASN A 189 -1.04 6.02 0.71
N ILE A 190 -0.79 6.14 -0.60
CA ILE A 190 -1.13 7.31 -1.42
C ILE A 190 -1.78 6.87 -2.74
N GLY A 191 -2.87 7.53 -3.15
CA GLY A 191 -3.31 7.57 -4.55
C GLY A 191 -4.02 6.35 -5.15
N HIS A 192 -4.47 5.34 -4.39
CA HIS A 192 -5.33 4.27 -4.93
C HIS A 192 -6.69 4.15 -4.22
N PHE A 193 -7.68 3.67 -4.98
CA PHE A 193 -9.12 3.85 -4.74
C PHE A 193 -9.85 2.79 -3.96
N GLU A 194 -9.22 1.67 -3.67
CA GLU A 194 -9.87 0.53 -3.04
C GLU A 194 -8.89 -0.14 -2.09
N GLY A 195 -9.45 -0.77 -1.06
CA GLY A 195 -8.78 -1.15 0.17
C GLY A 195 -7.64 -2.15 0.01
N GLU A 196 -7.27 -2.74 1.13
CA GLU A 196 -6.30 -3.81 1.15
C GLU A 196 -6.78 -4.96 0.26
N PHE A 197 -6.04 -5.27 -0.80
CA PHE A 197 -6.28 -6.48 -1.57
C PHE A 197 -5.39 -7.57 -1.01
N GLU A 198 -5.97 -8.74 -0.72
CA GLU A 198 -5.23 -9.92 -0.27
C GLU A 198 -5.59 -11.12 -1.14
N THR A 199 -4.59 -11.95 -1.45
CA THR A 199 -4.82 -13.25 -2.09
C THR A 199 -3.75 -14.26 -1.66
N THR A 200 -4.03 -15.54 -1.90
CA THR A 200 -3.04 -16.59 -1.71
C THR A 200 -2.04 -16.57 -2.87
N TYR A 201 -0.76 -16.65 -2.56
CA TYR A 201 0.29 -16.89 -3.53
C TYR A 201 0.97 -18.24 -3.32
N LYS A 202 1.60 -18.74 -4.38
CA LYS A 202 2.60 -19.79 -4.28
C LYS A 202 3.81 -19.45 -5.15
N VAL A 203 4.96 -19.96 -4.75
CA VAL A 203 6.19 -19.88 -5.54
C VAL A 203 6.30 -21.17 -6.35
N GLU A 204 6.11 -21.07 -7.65
CA GLU A 204 6.38 -22.18 -8.57
C GLU A 204 7.79 -22.03 -9.18
N PRO A 205 8.51 -23.14 -9.38
CA PRO A 205 9.61 -23.14 -10.33
C PRO A 205 9.13 -22.58 -11.68
N VAL A 206 10.02 -21.90 -12.41
CA VAL A 206 9.76 -21.30 -13.73
C VAL A 206 8.90 -20.05 -13.70
N LYS A 207 7.77 -20.05 -12.97
CA LYS A 207 6.84 -18.91 -12.98
C LYS A 207 7.11 -17.89 -11.89
N GLY A 208 7.85 -18.26 -10.85
CA GLY A 208 8.10 -17.41 -9.69
C GLY A 208 6.87 -17.31 -8.79
N LEU A 209 6.61 -16.12 -8.27
CA LEU A 209 5.46 -15.86 -7.39
C LEU A 209 4.20 -15.70 -8.25
N ILE A 210 3.23 -16.61 -8.07
CA ILE A 210 1.93 -16.55 -8.74
C ILE A 210 0.81 -16.45 -7.71
N THR A 211 -0.22 -15.66 -8.01
CA THR A 211 -1.44 -15.58 -7.20
C THR A 211 -2.50 -16.52 -7.72
N LEU A 212 -3.29 -17.06 -6.80
CA LEU A 212 -4.41 -17.92 -7.13
C LEU A 212 -5.64 -17.06 -7.46
N SER A 213 -6.44 -17.53 -8.41
CA SER A 213 -7.71 -16.91 -8.76
C SER A 213 -8.74 -17.08 -7.64
N ASP A 214 -9.78 -16.23 -7.62
CA ASP A 214 -10.84 -16.29 -6.59
C ASP A 214 -11.54 -17.68 -6.54
N ASN A 215 -11.69 -18.34 -7.70
CA ASN A 215 -12.22 -19.71 -7.79
C ASN A 215 -11.27 -20.77 -7.20
N GLU A 216 -9.95 -20.64 -7.42
CA GLU A 216 -8.96 -21.55 -6.84
C GLU A 216 -8.81 -21.33 -5.32
N ASN A 217 -8.96 -20.10 -4.85
CA ASN A 217 -9.02 -19.77 -3.42
C ASN A 217 -10.25 -20.42 -2.75
N LEU A 218 -11.43 -20.38 -3.38
CA LEU A 218 -12.64 -21.07 -2.92
C LEU A 218 -12.44 -22.59 -2.84
N ILE A 219 -11.83 -23.19 -3.87
CA ILE A 219 -11.55 -24.63 -3.92
C ILE A 219 -10.55 -25.04 -2.84
N LEU A 220 -9.51 -24.25 -2.59
CA LEU A 220 -8.56 -24.50 -1.50
C LEU A 220 -9.19 -24.34 -0.11
N GLY A 221 -10.15 -23.42 0.03
CA GLY A 221 -10.99 -23.29 1.21
C GLY A 221 -11.82 -24.56 1.45
N LEU A 222 -12.46 -25.08 0.40
CA LEU A 222 -13.28 -26.31 0.46
C LEU A 222 -12.45 -27.57 0.80
N PHE A 223 -11.23 -27.71 0.28
CA PHE A 223 -10.34 -28.83 0.62
C PHE A 223 -9.68 -28.72 1.99
N SER A 224 -9.83 -27.58 2.68
CA SER A 224 -9.37 -27.39 4.06
C SER A 224 -10.45 -27.71 5.11
N GLU A 225 -11.66 -28.05 4.69
CA GLU A 225 -12.75 -28.50 5.57
C GLU A 225 -12.55 -29.94 6.04
N SER A 226 -11.54 -30.16 6.88
CA SER A 226 -11.62 -31.16 7.94
C SER A 226 -10.62 -30.82 9.04
N LYS A 227 -11.17 -30.38 10.18
CA LYS A 227 -10.49 -30.16 11.47
C LYS A 227 -9.52 -28.97 11.54
N SER A 228 -10.07 -27.75 11.53
CA SER A 228 -9.94 -26.82 12.67
C SER A 228 -10.61 -25.48 12.38
N LYS A 229 -11.88 -25.35 12.81
CA LYS A 229 -12.41 -24.06 13.27
C LYS A 229 -11.62 -23.63 14.51
N ARG A 230 -10.39 -23.15 14.32
CA ARG A 230 -9.72 -22.25 15.27
C ARG A 230 -9.74 -20.88 14.63
N ILE A 231 -10.81 -20.16 14.97
CA ILE A 231 -10.84 -18.73 15.25
C ILE A 231 -9.49 -18.08 14.92
N PHE A 232 -9.41 -17.48 13.73
CA PHE A 232 -8.38 -16.51 13.38
C PHE A 232 -8.52 -15.37 14.40
N LYS A 233 -7.71 -15.45 15.45
CA LYS A 233 -7.64 -14.43 16.47
C LYS A 233 -7.06 -13.19 15.81
N GLU A 234 -7.85 -12.13 15.86
CA GLU A 234 -7.50 -10.75 15.58
C GLU A 234 -5.99 -10.48 15.80
N THR A 235 -5.30 -10.13 14.73
CA THR A 235 -4.17 -9.19 14.85
C THR A 235 -4.69 -7.83 14.42
N LYS A 236 -5.62 -7.29 15.22
CA LYS A 236 -5.90 -5.86 15.22
C LYS A 236 -4.62 -5.10 15.62
N ASN A 237 -4.49 -3.90 15.06
CA ASN A 237 -3.58 -2.81 15.41
C ASN A 237 -2.40 -2.59 14.44
N PHE A 238 -2.71 -2.33 13.17
CA PHE A 238 -1.95 -1.35 12.40
C PHE A 238 -2.74 -0.04 12.37
N ASP A 239 -2.61 0.72 13.45
CA ASP A 239 -3.10 2.10 13.56
C ASP A 239 -2.34 2.99 12.56
N TYR A 240 -2.85 3.07 11.33
CA TYR A 240 -2.63 4.19 10.43
C TYR A 240 -3.75 5.17 10.72
N SER A 241 -3.45 6.45 10.95
CA SER A 241 -4.52 7.42 11.06
C SER A 241 -5.26 7.43 9.73
N ASN A 242 -6.49 6.94 9.72
CA ASN A 242 -7.43 7.12 8.61
C ASN A 242 -7.68 8.60 8.27
N ILE A 243 -7.04 9.52 9.02
CA ILE A 243 -7.11 10.97 8.93
C ILE A 243 -6.10 11.47 7.91
N TYR A 244 -6.62 12.09 6.85
CA TYR A 244 -5.88 12.76 5.79
C TYR A 244 -5.96 14.27 5.97
N SER A 245 -4.90 14.98 5.58
CA SER A 245 -5.00 16.42 5.38
C SER A 245 -6.02 16.74 4.29
N ILE A 246 -6.55 17.97 4.29
CA ILE A 246 -7.59 18.35 3.33
C ILE A 246 -7.09 18.26 1.88
N ASP A 247 -5.81 18.53 1.63
CA ASP A 247 -5.25 18.50 0.28
C ASP A 247 -4.99 17.06 -0.18
N GLU A 248 -4.47 16.19 0.69
CA GLU A 248 -4.38 14.75 0.39
C GLU A 248 -5.77 14.15 0.13
N PHE A 249 -6.78 14.57 0.90
CA PHE A 249 -8.15 14.12 0.74
C PHE A 249 -8.79 14.63 -0.56
N LYS A 250 -8.46 15.85 -1.02
CA LYS A 250 -8.84 16.34 -2.37
C LYS A 250 -8.22 15.49 -3.47
N PHE A 251 -6.92 15.17 -3.38
CA PHE A 251 -6.26 14.31 -4.36
C PHE A 251 -6.89 12.92 -4.41
N LEU A 252 -7.20 12.35 -3.25
CA LEU A 252 -7.95 11.11 -3.13
C LEU A 252 -9.32 11.25 -3.82
N MET A 253 -10.09 12.29 -3.52
CA MET A 253 -11.40 12.52 -4.12
C MET A 253 -11.38 12.63 -5.65
N GLU A 254 -10.44 13.39 -6.21
CA GLU A 254 -10.30 13.55 -7.66
C GLU A 254 -10.02 12.23 -8.36
N SER A 255 -9.26 11.38 -7.69
CA SER A 255 -8.90 10.10 -8.26
C SER A 255 -10.03 9.05 -8.05
N TYR A 256 -10.92 9.21 -7.03
CA TYR A 256 -12.19 8.47 -6.92
C TYR A 256 -13.17 8.87 -8.03
N LYS A 257 -13.25 10.16 -8.37
CA LYS A 257 -14.06 10.63 -9.50
C LYS A 257 -13.56 10.05 -10.83
N SER A 258 -12.24 9.91 -10.99
CA SER A 258 -11.65 9.25 -12.16
C SER A 258 -11.98 7.76 -12.21
N PHE A 259 -11.87 7.06 -11.07
CA PHE A 259 -12.19 5.63 -10.97
C PHE A 259 -13.65 5.32 -11.29
N THR A 260 -14.60 6.01 -10.64
CA THR A 260 -16.04 5.85 -10.87
C THR A 260 -16.43 6.07 -12.33
N LYS A 261 -15.73 6.98 -13.04
CA LYS A 261 -15.92 7.20 -14.48
C LYS A 261 -15.46 6.00 -15.34
N GLN A 262 -14.39 5.31 -14.94
CA GLN A 262 -13.83 4.19 -15.70
C GLN A 262 -14.55 2.86 -15.43
N THR A 263 -14.93 2.61 -14.17
CA THR A 263 -15.50 1.32 -13.75
C THR A 263 -17.03 1.33 -13.69
N GLY A 264 -17.66 2.51 -13.66
CA GLY A 264 -19.09 2.66 -13.42
C GLY A 264 -19.50 2.41 -11.96
N SER A 265 -18.53 2.16 -11.07
CA SER A 265 -18.76 2.00 -9.63
C SER A 265 -19.33 3.28 -9.03
N LYS A 266 -20.21 3.14 -8.04
CA LYS A 266 -20.77 4.26 -7.27
C LYS A 266 -20.03 4.35 -5.95
N VAL A 267 -19.60 5.56 -5.59
CA VAL A 267 -18.91 5.83 -4.32
C VAL A 267 -19.69 6.91 -3.61
N ASN A 268 -19.97 6.70 -2.32
CA ASN A 268 -20.66 7.67 -1.49
C ASN A 268 -19.66 8.34 -0.56
N ILE A 269 -19.88 9.62 -0.29
CA ILE A 269 -19.17 10.38 0.71
C ILE A 269 -20.17 10.85 1.76
N LEU A 270 -19.79 10.70 3.03
CA LEU A 270 -20.49 11.32 4.14
C LEU A 270 -19.80 12.64 4.45
N SER A 271 -20.59 13.69 4.60
CA SER A 271 -20.14 15.00 5.06
C SER A 271 -20.95 15.40 6.27
N ILE A 272 -20.29 15.91 7.30
CA ILE A 272 -20.89 16.37 8.54
C ILE A 272 -20.43 17.80 8.76
N GLU A 273 -21.36 18.73 8.73
CA GLU A 273 -21.16 20.14 9.05
C GLU A 273 -21.52 20.33 10.52
N LEU A 274 -20.57 20.76 11.34
CA LEU A 274 -20.81 21.14 12.73
C LEU A 274 -21.33 22.59 12.74
N LEU A 275 -22.55 22.77 13.23
CA LEU A 275 -23.19 24.10 13.31
C LEU A 275 -22.87 24.83 14.61
N ASN A 276 -22.31 24.11 15.58
CA ASN A 276 -22.05 24.59 16.93
C ASN A 276 -20.58 24.34 17.29
N GLU A 277 -19.92 25.35 17.88
CA GLU A 277 -18.50 25.31 18.27
C GLU A 277 -18.25 24.55 19.60
N ARG A 278 -19.26 23.86 20.15
CA ARG A 278 -19.11 23.06 21.40
C ARG A 278 -18.03 21.99 21.31
N HIS A 279 -17.85 21.37 20.14
CA HIS A 279 -16.81 20.38 19.88
C HIS A 279 -16.10 20.72 18.59
N SER A 280 -14.77 20.65 18.58
CA SER A 280 -13.99 20.80 17.36
C SER A 280 -14.16 19.58 16.45
N SER A 281 -14.01 19.78 15.14
CA SER A 281 -14.03 18.68 14.17
C SER A 281 -12.98 17.60 14.49
N ALA A 282 -11.84 17.98 15.07
CA ALA A 282 -10.80 17.05 15.49
C ALA A 282 -11.24 16.14 16.66
N GLU A 283 -11.95 16.69 17.66
CA GLU A 283 -12.49 15.93 18.79
C GLU A 283 -13.57 14.96 18.32
N VAL A 284 -14.49 15.42 17.47
CA VAL A 284 -15.54 14.56 16.89
C VAL A 284 -14.91 13.43 16.03
N CYS A 285 -13.90 13.74 15.21
CA CYS A 285 -13.18 12.74 14.44
C CYS A 285 -12.47 11.70 15.32
N ASN A 286 -12.01 12.09 16.51
CA ASN A 286 -11.38 11.16 17.44
C ASN A 286 -12.40 10.13 17.96
N GLU A 287 -13.63 10.54 18.24
CA GLU A 287 -14.70 9.63 18.65
C GLU A 287 -15.13 8.67 17.54
N PHE A 288 -15.13 9.12 16.28
CA PHE A 288 -15.44 8.27 15.14
C PHE A 288 -14.45 7.13 14.92
N ARG A 289 -13.22 7.20 15.45
CA ARG A 289 -12.21 6.13 15.28
C ARG A 289 -12.69 4.76 15.74
N ASN A 290 -13.60 4.72 16.71
CA ASN A 290 -14.09 3.47 17.28
C ASN A 290 -15.11 2.74 16.38
N VAL A 291 -15.70 3.43 15.40
CA VAL A 291 -16.71 2.88 14.48
C VAL A 291 -16.19 2.78 13.04
N LEU A 292 -15.19 3.58 12.69
CA LEU A 292 -14.56 3.52 11.37
C LEU A 292 -13.68 2.28 11.22
N SER A 293 -13.79 1.64 10.06
CA SER A 293 -12.91 0.55 9.63
C SER A 293 -11.54 1.09 9.18
N GLU A 294 -10.49 0.26 9.22
CA GLU A 294 -9.14 0.64 8.75
C GLU A 294 -9.11 1.10 7.27
N GLY A 295 -10.13 0.72 6.49
CA GLY A 295 -10.27 1.14 5.09
C GLY A 295 -10.93 2.51 4.91
N ASP A 296 -11.69 3.01 5.89
CA ASP A 296 -12.38 4.29 5.78
C ASP A 296 -11.40 5.45 5.79
N LYS A 297 -11.67 6.50 5.02
CA LYS A 297 -10.79 7.66 4.88
C LYS A 297 -11.54 8.87 5.42
N ILE A 298 -10.96 9.56 6.39
CA ILE A 298 -11.55 10.74 7.03
C ILE A 298 -10.65 11.95 6.83
N SER A 299 -11.26 13.11 6.65
CA SER A 299 -10.56 14.40 6.67
C SER A 299 -11.50 15.44 7.26
N PHE A 300 -10.97 16.54 7.76
CA PHE A 300 -11.79 17.60 8.33
C PHE A 300 -11.17 18.98 8.12
N THR A 301 -12.02 19.99 8.19
CA THR A 301 -11.68 21.40 8.36
C THR A 301 -12.19 21.86 9.72
N ASP A 302 -12.24 23.17 9.98
CA ASP A 302 -12.67 23.69 11.29
C ASP A 302 -14.09 23.21 11.66
N ASN A 303 -15.03 23.24 10.71
CA ASN A 303 -16.44 22.87 10.94
C ASN A 303 -16.97 21.75 10.02
N MET A 304 -16.16 21.20 9.12
CA MET A 304 -16.60 20.12 8.22
C MET A 304 -15.80 18.86 8.44
N ILE A 305 -16.47 17.72 8.52
CA ILE A 305 -15.88 16.39 8.53
C ILE A 305 -16.33 15.65 7.28
N TYR A 306 -15.39 15.03 6.59
CA TYR A 306 -15.60 14.24 5.40
C TYR A 306 -15.16 12.81 5.66
N ILE A 307 -16.04 11.84 5.38
CA ILE A 307 -15.77 10.42 5.54
C ILE A 307 -16.07 9.72 4.23
N LEU A 308 -15.08 9.01 3.74
CA LEU A 308 -15.15 8.18 2.55
C LEU A 308 -15.07 6.71 2.98
N PRO A 309 -16.22 6.00 2.98
CA PRO A 309 -16.24 4.63 3.42
C PRO A 309 -15.50 3.70 2.45
N GLU A 310 -14.80 2.69 2.98
CA GLU A 310 -14.18 1.63 2.19
C GLU A 310 -15.21 0.89 1.34
N LYS A 311 -16.40 0.68 1.92
CA LYS A 311 -17.47 -0.12 1.33
C LYS A 311 -18.57 0.80 0.80
N SER A 312 -18.86 0.67 -0.49
CA SER A 312 -19.87 1.48 -1.18
C SER A 312 -21.26 0.86 -1.21
N ASP A 313 -21.45 -0.31 -0.58
CA ASP A 313 -22.76 -0.97 -0.46
C ASP A 313 -23.72 -0.11 0.36
N LYS A 314 -24.92 0.12 -0.17
CA LYS A 314 -25.94 0.97 0.45
C LYS A 314 -26.25 0.59 1.90
N ILE A 315 -26.37 -0.71 2.18
CA ILE A 315 -26.67 -1.22 3.53
C ILE A 315 -25.58 -0.83 4.53
N LYS A 316 -24.31 -0.99 4.16
CA LYS A 316 -23.17 -0.72 5.06
C LYS A 316 -22.99 0.77 5.31
N ILE A 317 -23.31 1.60 4.32
CA ILE A 317 -23.30 3.06 4.48
C ILE A 317 -24.41 3.51 5.44
N GLU A 318 -25.60 2.90 5.35
CA GLU A 318 -26.69 3.18 6.28
C GLU A 318 -26.34 2.73 7.72
N GLU A 319 -25.71 1.57 7.88
CA GLU A 319 -25.19 1.09 9.17
C GLU A 319 -24.16 2.06 9.77
N LEU A 320 -23.11 2.39 9.02
CA LEU A 320 -22.09 3.35 9.45
C LEU A 320 -22.71 4.71 9.78
N SER A 321 -23.63 5.18 8.94
CA SER A 321 -24.36 6.43 9.16
C SER A 321 -25.11 6.42 10.49
N GLY A 322 -25.76 5.32 10.86
CA GLY A 322 -26.47 5.18 12.13
C GLY A 322 -25.53 5.15 13.33
N GLU A 323 -24.37 4.51 13.21
CA GLU A 323 -23.35 4.51 14.29
C GLU A 323 -22.77 5.92 14.52
N LEU A 324 -22.52 6.67 13.45
CA LEU A 324 -22.08 8.06 13.53
C LEU A 324 -23.15 8.96 14.16
N ASP A 325 -24.44 8.75 13.84
CA ASP A 325 -25.54 9.48 14.49
C ASP A 325 -25.58 9.24 15.99
N ARG A 326 -25.36 8.00 16.43
CA ARG A 326 -25.32 7.69 17.86
C ARG A 326 -24.22 8.49 18.57
N ILE A 327 -23.01 8.50 18.01
CA ILE A 327 -21.87 9.25 18.58
C ILE A 327 -22.16 10.75 18.60
N LEU A 328 -22.64 11.29 17.49
CA LEU A 328 -22.99 12.71 17.40
C LEU A 328 -24.08 13.08 18.41
N ASN A 329 -25.12 12.26 18.55
CA ASN A 329 -26.17 12.52 19.53
C ASN A 329 -25.63 12.47 20.96
N GLU A 330 -24.75 11.51 21.30
CA GLU A 330 -24.09 11.44 22.61
C GLU A 330 -23.21 12.68 22.89
N LEU A 331 -22.48 13.17 21.89
CA LEU A 331 -21.62 14.36 22.04
C LEU A 331 -22.41 15.66 22.18
N PHE A 332 -23.54 15.78 21.48
CA PHE A 332 -24.33 17.00 21.42
C PHE A 332 -25.58 16.96 22.32
N ASP A 333 -25.74 15.94 23.18
CA ASP A 333 -26.92 15.74 24.05
C ASP A 333 -26.96 16.77 25.19
N SER A 334 -27.55 17.92 24.89
CA SER A 334 -27.92 18.92 25.89
C SER A 334 -29.07 19.78 25.36
N SER A 335 -30.30 19.33 25.65
CA SER A 335 -31.58 20.07 25.63
C SER A 335 -32.03 20.85 24.39
N ASP A 336 -31.16 21.08 23.41
CA ASP A 336 -31.45 21.74 22.15
C ASP A 336 -31.74 20.69 21.08
N SER A 337 -32.75 20.93 20.24
CA SER A 337 -33.14 20.02 19.16
C SER A 337 -31.93 19.61 18.31
N VAL A 338 -31.73 18.29 18.11
CA VAL A 338 -30.63 17.68 17.34
C VAL A 338 -30.38 18.37 15.98
N GLU A 339 -31.42 18.91 15.35
CA GLU A 339 -31.36 19.65 14.09
C GLU A 339 -30.54 20.96 14.14
N ASN A 340 -30.16 21.45 15.31
CA ASN A 340 -29.38 22.70 15.47
C ASN A 340 -27.88 22.50 15.67
N ASN A 341 -27.39 21.26 15.82
CA ASN A 341 -25.99 21.02 16.20
C ASN A 341 -25.10 20.57 15.05
N PHE A 342 -25.64 19.79 14.10
CA PHE A 342 -24.88 19.34 12.94
C PHE A 342 -25.80 19.04 11.73
N ILE A 343 -25.25 19.12 10.52
CA ILE A 343 -25.90 18.69 9.28
C ILE A 343 -25.08 17.55 8.69
N LYS A 344 -25.64 16.34 8.64
CA LYS A 344 -25.04 15.21 7.95
C LYS A 344 -25.66 15.03 6.56
N ARG A 345 -24.82 14.86 5.54
CA ARG A 345 -25.23 14.56 4.16
C ARG A 345 -24.48 13.36 3.63
N ILE A 346 -25.22 12.41 3.05
CA ILE A 346 -24.67 11.32 2.25
C ILE A 346 -24.86 11.69 0.79
N GLN A 347 -23.77 11.80 0.05
CA GLN A 347 -23.80 12.20 -1.37
C GLN A 347 -23.05 11.20 -2.22
N LEU A 348 -23.55 10.99 -3.44
CA LEU A 348 -22.78 10.30 -4.47
C LEU A 348 -21.62 11.19 -4.88
N LEU A 349 -20.41 10.65 -4.78
CA LEU A 349 -19.24 11.32 -5.30
C LEU A 349 -19.33 11.35 -6.82
N ASN A 350 -19.50 12.56 -7.36
CA ASN A 350 -19.57 12.82 -8.78
C ASN A 350 -18.69 14.03 -9.13
N GLN A 351 -18.63 14.40 -10.41
CA GLN A 351 -17.79 15.52 -10.88
C GLN A 351 -18.17 16.88 -10.27
N ASN A 352 -19.39 17.02 -9.76
CA ASN A 352 -19.90 18.26 -9.19
C ASN A 352 -19.65 18.37 -7.68
N PHE A 353 -19.26 17.28 -7.02
CA PHE A 353 -18.95 17.31 -5.59
C PHE A 353 -17.68 18.13 -5.35
N LYS A 354 -17.77 19.11 -4.44
CA LYS A 354 -16.65 19.93 -4.00
C LYS A 354 -16.60 19.91 -2.48
N ILE A 355 -15.38 19.81 -1.96
CA ILE A 355 -15.09 20.08 -0.56
C ILE A 355 -15.30 21.58 -0.37
N VAL A 356 -16.19 21.93 0.56
CA VAL A 356 -16.46 23.29 1.01
C VAL A 356 -15.42 23.71 2.03
#